data_AF-A0A7K0N4Q0-F1
#
_entry.id   AF-A0A7K0N4Q0-F1
#
_cell.length_a   1.000
_cell.length_b   1.000
_cell.length_c   1.000
_cell.angle_alpha   90.00
_cell.angle_beta   90.00
_cell.angle_gamma   90.00
#
_symmetry.space_group_name_H-M   'P 1'
#
loop_
_entity.id
_entity.type
_entity.pdbx_description
1 polymer ?
#
loop_
_entity_poly.entity_id
_entity_poly.type
_entity_poly.pdbx_seq_one_letter_code
_entity_poly.pdbx_strand_id
1 'polypeptide(L)'
;MSSAPALGSRQERLDVLAKVASSIPTMRFSTWNFGDSTGFEGMLESGKLLKDPKYFAFAHGWMRAWATRPTPYSRMDATAPGMAMVEVAHEANDSILLEALIGLARYLMSRPKDRGIFDMWESMCLIP
;
A
#
# COMPACT_ATOMS: atom_id res chain seq x y z
N MET A 1 5.97 36.37 -3.31
CA MET A 1 5.38 35.02 -3.16
C MET A 1 5.12 34.49 -4.57
N SER A 2 5.78 33.41 -4.99
CA SER A 2 5.54 32.81 -6.30
C SER A 2 4.18 32.10 -6.23
N SER A 3 3.26 32.44 -7.13
CA SER A 3 2.01 31.69 -7.27
C SER A 3 2.34 30.26 -7.63
N ALA A 4 1.71 29.29 -6.95
CA ALA A 4 1.80 27.90 -7.37
C ALA A 4 1.48 27.80 -8.87
N PRO A 5 2.26 27.04 -9.66
CA PRO A 5 2.03 26.94 -11.09
C PRO A 5 0.60 26.45 -11.34
N ALA A 6 -0.09 27.08 -12.29
CA ALA A 6 -1.40 26.63 -12.71
C ALA A 6 -1.28 25.17 -13.17
N LEU A 7 -2.13 24.30 -12.63
CA LEU A 7 -2.20 22.93 -13.09
C LEU A 7 -2.68 22.94 -14.55
N GLY A 8 -1.92 22.31 -15.45
CA GLY A 8 -2.27 22.18 -16.86
C GLY A 8 -3.63 21.48 -17.07
N SER A 9 -4.06 21.36 -18.32
CA SER A 9 -5.25 20.62 -18.73
C SER A 9 -5.31 19.20 -18.15
N ARG A 10 -6.49 18.58 -18.18
CA ARG A 10 -6.66 17.19 -17.70
C ARG A 10 -5.67 16.24 -18.40
N GLN A 11 -5.46 16.40 -19.70
CA GLN A 11 -4.55 15.55 -20.46
C GLN A 11 -3.11 15.75 -19.99
N GLU A 12 -2.65 17.00 -19.84
CA GLU A 12 -1.29 17.28 -19.35
C GLU A 12 -1.05 16.69 -17.95
N ARG A 13 -2.06 16.72 -17.07
CA ARG A 13 -1.97 16.07 -15.75
C ARG A 13 -1.88 14.55 -15.85
N LEU A 14 -2.62 13.92 -16.76
CA LEU A 14 -2.53 12.48 -17.00
C LEU A 14 -1.19 12.09 -17.60
N ASP A 15 -0.61 12.93 -18.46
CA ASP A 15 0.72 12.67 -19.04
C ASP A 15 1.82 12.75 -17.97
N VAL A 16 1.73 13.72 -17.04
CA VAL A 16 2.62 13.79 -15.88
C VAL A 16 2.43 12.59 -14.97
N LEU A 17 1.17 12.21 -14.67
CA LEU A 17 0.86 11.02 -13.89
C LEU A 17 1.46 9.76 -14.52
N ALA A 18 1.31 9.57 -15.83
CA ALA A 18 1.85 8.43 -16.55
C ALA A 18 3.37 8.32 -16.42
N LYS A 19 4.09 9.46 -16.54
CA LYS A 19 5.54 9.51 -16.34
C LYS A 19 5.93 9.09 -14.93
N VAL A 20 5.29 9.67 -13.91
CA VAL A 20 5.61 9.35 -12.50
C VAL A 20 5.23 7.90 -12.18
N ALA A 21 4.01 7.47 -12.53
CA ALA A 21 3.50 6.13 -12.27
C ALA A 21 4.39 5.04 -12.89
N SER A 22 4.95 5.28 -14.09
CA SER A 22 5.86 4.33 -14.74
C SER A 22 7.13 4.01 -13.94
N SER A 23 7.52 4.89 -13.01
CA SER A 23 8.68 4.67 -12.14
C SER A 23 8.38 3.78 -10.94
N ILE A 24 7.13 3.73 -10.46
CA ILE A 24 6.78 3.07 -9.20
C ILE A 24 7.12 1.56 -9.24
N PRO A 25 6.77 0.79 -10.30
CA PRO A 25 7.12 -0.64 -10.37
C PRO A 25 8.63 -0.93 -10.40
N THR A 26 9.47 0.08 -10.66
CA THR A 26 10.94 -0.05 -10.72
C THR A 26 11.62 0.22 -9.38
N MET A 27 10.87 0.66 -8.37
CA MET A 27 11.38 0.96 -7.04
C MET A 27 11.80 -0.32 -6.30
N ARG A 28 12.72 -0.18 -5.36
CA ARG A 28 13.12 -1.27 -4.46
C ARG A 28 12.20 -1.29 -3.24
N PHE A 29 11.24 -2.21 -3.25
CA PHE A 29 10.32 -2.42 -2.14
C PHE A 29 10.90 -3.35 -1.07
N SER A 30 10.50 -3.16 0.19
CA SER A 30 10.94 -3.96 1.36
C SER A 30 9.85 -4.87 1.95
N THR A 31 8.57 -4.68 1.61
CA THR A 31 7.42 -5.57 1.96
C THR A 31 7.37 -5.97 3.45
N TRP A 32 6.99 -5.08 4.36
CA TRP A 32 6.38 -3.77 4.14
C TRP A 32 7.15 -2.64 4.82
N ASN A 33 7.09 -1.46 4.23
CA ASN A 33 7.53 -0.20 4.83
C ASN A 33 6.59 0.94 4.42
N PHE A 34 6.65 2.09 5.09
CA PHE A 34 5.78 3.25 4.82
C PHE A 34 5.83 3.70 3.36
N GLY A 35 7.03 3.80 2.80
CA GLY A 35 7.21 4.17 1.39
C GLY A 35 6.58 3.15 0.42
N ASP A 36 6.62 1.86 0.79
CA ASP A 36 6.02 0.80 -0.02
C ASP A 36 4.49 0.95 -0.04
N SER A 37 3.89 1.17 1.14
CA SER A 37 2.44 1.34 1.31
C SER A 37 1.88 2.43 0.39
N THR A 38 2.46 3.64 0.50
CA THR A 38 2.08 4.77 -0.37
C THR A 38 2.39 4.50 -1.84
N GLY A 39 3.47 3.77 -2.14
CA GLY A 39 3.80 3.34 -3.49
C GLY A 39 2.72 2.45 -4.11
N PHE A 40 2.22 1.45 -3.39
CA PHE A 40 1.17 0.55 -3.88
C PHE A 40 -0.18 1.26 -4.03
N GLU A 41 -0.57 2.11 -3.08
CA GLU A 41 -1.80 2.92 -3.19
C GLU A 41 -1.74 3.86 -4.40
N GLY A 42 -0.62 4.58 -4.57
CA GLY A 42 -0.40 5.46 -5.71
C GLY A 42 -0.36 4.70 -7.04
N MET A 43 0.20 3.49 -7.05
CA MET A 43 0.22 2.61 -8.22
C MET A 43 -1.19 2.19 -8.63
N LEU A 44 -2.02 1.73 -7.69
CA LEU A 44 -3.39 1.31 -7.95
C LEU A 44 -4.26 2.47 -8.46
N GLU A 45 -4.17 3.63 -7.81
CA GLU A 45 -4.90 4.82 -8.25
C GLU A 45 -4.45 5.30 -9.64
N SER A 46 -3.13 5.23 -9.92
CA SER A 46 -2.60 5.51 -11.25
C SER A 46 -3.17 4.56 -12.31
N GLY A 47 -3.30 3.27 -11.99
CA GLY A 47 -3.93 2.28 -12.87
C GLY A 47 -5.39 2.60 -13.18
N LYS A 48 -6.17 2.99 -12.17
CA LYS A 48 -7.57 3.40 -12.32
C LYS A 48 -7.68 4.64 -13.24
N LEU A 49 -6.90 5.68 -12.98
CA LEU A 49 -6.96 6.95 -13.71
C LEU A 49 -6.42 6.86 -15.15
N LEU A 50 -5.34 6.10 -15.35
CA LEU A 50 -4.73 5.89 -16.68
C LEU A 50 -5.39 4.76 -17.47
N LYS A 51 -6.29 3.99 -16.85
CA LYS A 51 -6.92 2.78 -17.40
C LYS A 51 -5.90 1.76 -17.89
N ASP A 52 -4.80 1.62 -17.16
CA ASP A 52 -3.70 0.71 -17.50
C ASP A 52 -3.68 -0.47 -16.52
N PRO A 53 -4.04 -1.69 -16.98
CA PRO A 53 -4.19 -2.85 -16.09
C PRO A 53 -2.86 -3.35 -15.51
N LYS A 54 -1.71 -2.92 -16.06
CA LYS A 54 -0.40 -3.41 -15.60
C LYS A 54 -0.13 -3.07 -14.13
N TYR A 55 -0.64 -1.93 -13.67
CA TYR A 55 -0.43 -1.45 -12.31
C TYR A 55 -1.20 -2.32 -11.30
N PHE A 56 -2.44 -2.67 -11.63
CA PHE A 56 -3.20 -3.64 -10.85
C PHE A 56 -2.50 -5.00 -10.84
N ALA A 57 -2.08 -5.50 -12.01
CA ALA A 57 -1.42 -6.79 -12.12
C ALA A 57 -0.12 -6.87 -11.30
N PHE A 58 0.70 -5.81 -11.31
CA PHE A 58 1.90 -5.73 -10.48
C PHE A 58 1.56 -5.74 -8.99
N ALA A 59 0.64 -4.87 -8.56
CA ALA A 59 0.22 -4.78 -7.17
C ALA A 59 -0.35 -6.10 -6.66
N HIS A 60 -1.28 -6.69 -7.40
CA HIS A 60 -1.87 -7.99 -7.09
C HIS A 60 -0.82 -9.09 -7.01
N GLY A 61 0.07 -9.19 -7.99
CA GLY A 61 1.15 -10.19 -7.98
C GLY A 61 2.07 -10.07 -6.77
N TRP A 62 2.42 -8.84 -6.38
CA TRP A 62 3.24 -8.58 -5.20
C TRP A 62 2.53 -8.96 -3.90
N MET A 63 1.30 -8.48 -3.72
CA MET A 63 0.47 -8.79 -2.55
C MET A 63 0.24 -10.29 -2.43
N ARG A 64 0.03 -10.96 -3.57
CA ARG A 64 -0.17 -12.40 -3.61
C ARG A 64 1.08 -13.18 -3.24
N ALA A 65 2.25 -12.72 -3.68
CA ALA A 65 3.54 -13.30 -3.28
C ALA A 65 3.75 -13.20 -1.77
N TRP A 66 3.52 -12.02 -1.18
CA TRP A 66 3.55 -11.84 0.28
C TRP A 66 2.57 -12.80 0.99
N ALA A 67 1.34 -12.93 0.50
CA ALA A 67 0.31 -13.77 1.09
C ALA A 67 0.66 -15.28 1.09
N THR A 68 1.64 -15.73 0.31
CA THR A 68 2.10 -17.14 0.36
C THR A 68 2.93 -17.45 1.60
N ARG A 69 3.56 -16.44 2.22
CA ARG A 69 4.44 -16.57 3.38
C ARG A 69 4.31 -15.34 4.32
N PRO A 70 3.11 -15.06 4.85
CA PRO A 70 2.88 -13.87 5.65
C PRO A 70 3.44 -14.00 7.08
N THR A 71 3.84 -15.21 7.49
CA THR A 71 4.38 -15.50 8.81
C THR A 71 5.87 -15.88 8.77
N PRO A 72 6.65 -15.56 9.83
CA PRO A 72 6.23 -14.82 11.03
C PRO A 72 5.95 -13.34 10.73
N TYR A 73 4.89 -12.79 11.34
CA TYR A 73 4.59 -11.37 11.20
C TYR A 73 5.64 -10.52 11.92
N SER A 74 5.94 -9.36 11.35
CA SER A 74 6.85 -8.34 11.89
C SER A 74 6.09 -7.10 12.37
N ARG A 75 6.71 -6.29 13.23
CA ARG A 75 6.10 -5.02 13.66
C ARG A 75 5.78 -4.13 12.46
N MET A 76 6.67 -4.12 11.46
CA MET A 76 6.56 -3.33 10.22
C MET A 76 5.39 -3.75 9.32
N ASP A 77 4.80 -4.92 9.50
CA ASP A 77 3.59 -5.32 8.75
C ASP A 77 2.38 -4.44 9.08
N ALA A 78 2.45 -3.66 10.16
CA ALA A 78 1.52 -2.56 10.43
C ALA A 78 1.48 -1.48 9.33
N THR A 79 2.49 -1.45 8.46
CA THR A 79 2.60 -0.52 7.33
C THR A 79 2.03 -1.09 6.03
N ALA A 80 1.62 -2.35 6.01
CA ALA A 80 0.99 -2.94 4.83
C ALA A 80 -0.19 -2.05 4.37
N PRO A 81 -0.40 -1.85 3.06
CA PRO A 81 -1.49 -1.03 2.53
C PRO A 81 -2.83 -1.76 2.66
N GLY A 82 -3.29 -2.00 3.90
CA GLY A 82 -4.31 -2.99 4.23
C GLY A 82 -5.63 -2.79 3.50
N MET A 83 -6.12 -1.55 3.41
CA MET A 83 -7.34 -1.24 2.65
C MET A 83 -7.17 -1.54 1.16
N ALA A 84 -6.07 -1.10 0.55
CA ALA A 84 -5.79 -1.36 -0.86
C ALA A 84 -5.63 -2.85 -1.15
N MET A 85 -5.01 -3.61 -0.24
CA MET A 85 -4.89 -5.07 -0.38
C MET A 85 -6.25 -5.77 -0.30
N VAL A 86 -7.16 -5.31 0.58
CA VAL A 86 -8.53 -5.82 0.66
C VAL A 86 -9.30 -5.52 -0.64
N GLU A 87 -9.20 -4.30 -1.17
CA GLU A 87 -9.80 -3.93 -2.46
C GLU A 87 -9.28 -4.81 -3.60
N VAL A 88 -7.96 -5.02 -3.67
CA VAL A 88 -7.34 -5.90 -4.67
C VAL A 88 -7.80 -7.34 -4.51
N ALA A 89 -7.89 -7.87 -3.29
CA ALA A 89 -8.37 -9.22 -3.04
C ALA A 89 -9.82 -9.41 -3.52
N HIS A 90 -10.69 -8.41 -3.28
CA HIS A 90 -12.06 -8.44 -3.76
C HIS A 90 -12.15 -8.35 -5.29
N GLU A 91 -11.45 -7.40 -5.90
CA GLU A 91 -11.45 -7.21 -7.36
C GLU A 91 -10.93 -8.46 -8.09
N ALA A 92 -9.89 -9.11 -7.55
CA ALA A 92 -9.32 -10.33 -8.11
C ALA A 92 -10.05 -11.62 -7.70
N ASN A 93 -11.04 -11.56 -6.80
CA ASN A 93 -11.63 -12.73 -6.13
C ASN A 93 -10.57 -13.67 -5.52
N ASP A 94 -9.52 -13.10 -4.91
CA ASP A 94 -8.36 -13.82 -4.38
C ASP A 94 -8.56 -14.16 -2.90
N SER A 95 -9.11 -15.35 -2.65
CA SER A 95 -9.36 -15.85 -1.29
C SER A 95 -8.07 -16.05 -0.48
N ILE A 96 -6.94 -16.36 -1.12
CA ILE A 96 -5.69 -16.59 -0.38
C ILE A 96 -5.12 -15.25 0.11
N LEU A 97 -5.18 -14.20 -0.70
CA LEU A 97 -4.83 -12.86 -0.23
C LEU A 97 -5.77 -12.42 0.91
N LEU A 98 -7.07 -12.66 0.78
CA LEU A 98 -8.05 -12.30 1.82
C LEU A 98 -7.78 -13.03 3.16
N GLU A 99 -7.51 -14.34 3.13
CA GLU A 99 -7.18 -15.09 4.35
C GLU A 99 -5.88 -14.60 5.00
N ALA A 100 -4.86 -14.26 4.20
CA ALA A 100 -3.63 -13.67 4.73
C ALA A 100 -3.90 -12.30 5.40
N LEU A 101 -4.79 -11.49 4.85
CA LEU A 101 -5.20 -10.20 5.43
C LEU A 101 -5.98 -10.37 6.74
N ILE A 102 -6.84 -11.39 6.84
CA ILE A 102 -7.50 -11.75 8.10
C ILE A 102 -6.45 -12.14 9.15
N GLY A 103 -5.44 -12.92 8.76
CA GLY A 103 -4.31 -13.28 9.62
C GLY A 103 -3.54 -12.05 10.11
N LEU A 104 -3.21 -11.13 9.21
CA LEU A 104 -2.55 -9.88 9.53
C LEU A 104 -3.39 -9.03 10.50
N ALA A 105 -4.69 -8.87 10.23
CA ALA A 105 -5.59 -8.13 11.10
C ALA A 105 -5.64 -8.72 12.52
N ARG A 106 -5.72 -10.05 12.65
CA ARG A 106 -5.65 -10.74 13.96
C ARG A 106 -4.33 -10.46 14.66
N TYR A 107 -3.20 -10.51 13.95
CA TYR A 107 -1.90 -10.18 14.51
C TYR A 107 -1.84 -8.73 15.00
N LEU A 108 -2.29 -7.75 14.21
CA LEU A 108 -2.31 -6.34 14.60
C LEU A 108 -3.22 -6.11 15.83
N MET A 109 -4.37 -6.76 15.88
CA MET A 109 -5.30 -6.70 17.02
C MET A 109 -4.78 -7.41 18.27
N SER A 110 -3.83 -8.33 18.14
CA SER A 110 -3.24 -9.03 19.29
C SER A 110 -2.23 -8.18 20.07
N ARG A 111 -1.81 -7.04 19.52
CA ARG A 111 -0.78 -6.19 20.11
C ARG A 111 -1.26 -5.53 21.41
N PRO A 112 -0.35 -5.31 22.38
CA PRO A 112 -0.67 -4.52 23.57
C PRO A 112 -1.21 -3.14 23.20
N LYS A 113 -1.99 -2.57 24.11
CA LYS A 113 -2.46 -1.20 24.00
C LYS A 113 -1.83 -0.36 25.09
N ASP A 114 -1.34 0.82 24.74
CA ASP A 114 -1.06 1.89 25.70
C ASP A 114 -2.11 2.99 25.52
N ARG A 115 -2.80 3.34 26.60
CA ARG A 115 -3.90 4.33 26.63
C ARG A 115 -4.94 4.13 25.52
N GLY A 116 -5.25 2.86 25.22
CA GLY A 116 -6.24 2.47 24.22
C GLY A 116 -5.72 2.44 22.77
N ILE A 117 -4.47 2.84 22.53
CA ILE A 117 -3.83 2.84 21.21
C ILE A 117 -2.96 1.59 21.09
N PHE A 118 -3.07 0.87 19.97
CA PHE A 118 -2.23 -0.30 19.70
C PHE A 118 -0.75 0.09 19.64
N ASP A 119 0.09 -0.74 20.25
CA ASP A 119 1.53 -0.56 20.23
C ASP A 119 2.10 -0.92 18.84
N MET A 120 2.42 0.12 18.05
CA MET A 120 2.83 -0.02 16.65
C MET A 120 4.35 0.01 16.47
N TRP A 121 5.11 0.53 17.43
CA TRP A 121 6.54 0.87 17.31
C TRP A 121 7.36 0.41 18.52
N GLU A 122 8.69 0.31 18.41
CA GLU A 122 9.53 -0.01 19.58
C GLU A 122 9.44 1.08 20.67
N SER A 123 9.27 2.33 20.26
CA SER A 123 8.98 3.47 21.13
C SER A 123 8.04 4.42 20.41
N MET A 124 6.97 4.86 21.07
CA MET A 124 6.09 5.87 20.47
C MET A 124 6.78 7.23 20.49
N CYS A 125 6.95 7.83 19.32
CA CYS A 125 7.58 9.14 19.14
C CYS A 125 6.75 10.32 19.67
N LEU A 126 5.57 10.07 20.23
CA LEU A 126 4.67 11.09 20.81
C LEU A 126 4.44 10.91 22.31
N ILE A 127 5.25 10.10 22.98
CA ILE A 127 5.16 9.88 24.42
C ILE A 127 6.56 10.05 25.01
N PRO A 128 6.83 11.10 25.80
CA PRO A 128 8.07 11.19 26.58
C PRO A 128 8.18 10.07 27.61
#